data_AF-A0A6G8PUK4-F1
#
_entry.id   AF-A0A6G8PUK4-F1
#
_cell.length_a   1.000
_cell.length_b   1.000
_cell.length_c   1.000
_cell.angle_alpha   90.00
_cell.angle_beta   90.00
_cell.angle_gamma   90.00
#
_symmetry.space_group_name_H-M   'P 1'
#
loop_
_entity.id
_entity.type
_entity.pdbx_description
1 polymer ?
#
loop_
_entity_poly.entity_id
_entity_poly.type
_entity_poly.pdbx_seq_one_letter_code
_entity_poly.pdbx_strand_id
1 'polypeptide(L)'
;MNVSGGGKGDGPDTSSPGEGFELYRHRNAEATRARGWHGLYWARRTAEGGYELRSVPSSLGEPSAAGGVMPGEGFERLYERVDPGEYLPPGG
;
A
#
# COMPACT_ATOMS: atom_id res chain seq x y z
N MET A 1 -4.68 5.22 33.23
CA MET A 1 -4.52 4.48 31.97
C MET A 1 -5.91 4.04 31.52
N ASN A 2 -6.41 4.54 30.40
CA ASN A 2 -7.73 4.12 29.89
C ASN A 2 -7.52 3.21 28.67
N VAL A 3 -7.96 1.96 28.82
CA VAL A 3 -8.06 0.97 27.76
C VAL A 3 -9.51 1.03 27.25
N SER A 4 -9.68 1.43 26.00
CA SER A 4 -10.89 1.23 25.19
C SER A 4 -10.41 0.42 23.98
N GLY A 5 -10.97 -0.72 23.58
CA GLY A 5 -12.37 -1.13 23.62
C GLY A 5 -12.80 -1.44 22.18
N GLY A 6 -12.29 -2.56 21.65
CA GLY A 6 -12.73 -3.38 20.48
C GLY A 6 -13.46 -2.76 19.28
N GLY A 7 -12.87 -2.91 18.08
CA GLY A 7 -13.61 -2.94 16.81
C GLY A 7 -12.76 -2.83 15.52
N LYS A 8 -12.36 -3.97 14.95
CA LYS A 8 -11.90 -4.17 13.54
C LYS A 8 -10.71 -3.31 13.03
N GLY A 9 -9.50 -3.72 13.41
CA GLY A 9 -8.23 -3.26 12.80
C GLY A 9 -7.59 -4.31 11.88
N ASP A 10 -8.39 -4.97 11.03
CA ASP A 10 -7.91 -5.94 10.01
C ASP A 10 -7.87 -5.27 8.62
N GLY A 11 -7.33 -4.06 8.59
CA GLY A 11 -7.12 -3.30 7.36
C GLY A 11 -5.62 -3.12 7.14
N PRO A 12 -5.13 -3.21 5.90
CA PRO A 12 -3.72 -2.93 5.60
C PRO A 12 -3.38 -1.51 6.11
N ASP A 13 -2.23 -1.36 6.78
CA ASP A 13 -1.81 -0.06 7.28
C ASP A 13 -1.41 0.82 6.09
N THR A 14 -2.34 1.71 5.72
CA THR A 14 -2.15 2.69 4.64
C THR A 14 -1.55 3.99 5.16
N SER A 15 -0.84 3.94 6.29
CA SER A 15 0.01 5.04 6.72
C SER A 15 1.17 5.19 5.73
N SER A 16 1.33 6.38 5.14
CA SER A 16 2.42 6.62 4.18
C SER A 16 3.78 6.37 4.85
N PRO A 17 4.67 5.56 4.24
CA PRO A 17 5.98 5.24 4.80
C PRO A 17 6.98 6.41 4.72
N GLY A 18 6.59 7.51 4.08
CA GLY A 18 7.35 8.73 3.94
C GLY A 18 6.64 9.71 3.00
N GLU A 19 7.18 10.91 2.88
CA GLU A 19 6.67 11.93 1.96
C GLU A 19 6.87 11.49 0.49
N GLY A 20 5.85 11.71 -0.35
CA GLY A 20 5.89 11.44 -1.79
C GLY A 20 5.62 9.98 -2.20
N PHE A 21 5.23 9.10 -1.28
CA PHE A 21 4.70 7.78 -1.62
C PHE A 21 3.20 7.84 -1.86
N GLU A 22 2.78 7.43 -3.05
CA GLU A 22 1.38 7.27 -3.44
C GLU A 22 0.99 5.79 -3.36
N LEU A 23 -0.29 5.50 -3.08
CA LEU A 23 -0.78 4.13 -2.96
C LEU A 23 -1.14 3.60 -4.34
N TYR A 24 -0.68 2.39 -4.64
CA TYR A 24 -0.99 1.69 -5.87
C TYR A 24 -1.45 0.27 -5.58
N ARG A 25 -2.35 -0.21 -6.42
CA ARG A 25 -2.82 -1.58 -6.42
C ARG A 25 -2.29 -2.28 -7.66
N HIS A 26 -1.80 -3.51 -7.50
CA HIS A 26 -1.48 -4.34 -8.65
C HIS A 26 -2.79 -4.75 -9.34
N ARG A 27 -2.92 -4.55 -10.66
CA ARG A 27 -4.18 -4.84 -11.39
C ARG A 27 -4.62 -6.30 -11.27
N ASN A 28 -3.65 -7.22 -11.24
CA ASN A 28 -3.93 -8.65 -10.99
C ASN A 28 -4.18 -9.01 -9.50
N ALA A 29 -4.20 -8.06 -8.57
CA ALA A 29 -4.48 -8.35 -7.16
C ALA A 29 -5.85 -9.01 -6.98
N GLU A 30 -6.84 -8.63 -7.81
CA GLU A 30 -8.18 -9.25 -7.76
C GLU A 30 -8.22 -10.65 -8.35
N ALA A 31 -7.42 -10.88 -9.38
CA ALA A 31 -7.26 -12.19 -10.00
C ALA A 31 -6.51 -13.15 -9.05
N THR A 32 -5.52 -12.62 -8.34
CA THR A 32 -4.70 -13.35 -7.38
C THR A 32 -5.29 -13.18 -5.98
N ARG A 33 -6.35 -13.92 -5.67
CA ARG A 33 -6.91 -14.05 -4.31
C ARG A 33 -5.99 -14.85 -3.37
N ALA A 34 -4.70 -14.58 -3.38
CA ALA A 34 -3.79 -15.13 -2.38
C ALA A 34 -4.22 -14.59 -1.01
N ARG A 35 -4.62 -15.50 -0.11
CA ARG A 35 -5.09 -15.13 1.23
C ARG A 35 -3.97 -14.35 1.95
N GLY A 36 -4.26 -13.11 2.32
CA GLY A 36 -3.29 -12.20 2.98
C GLY A 36 -2.51 -11.30 2.02
N TRP A 37 -2.69 -11.41 0.70
CA TRP A 37 -2.14 -10.44 -0.25
C TRP A 37 -3.24 -9.51 -0.74
N HIS A 38 -3.19 -8.26 -0.29
CA HIS A 38 -4.11 -7.21 -0.75
C HIS A 38 -3.68 -6.61 -2.11
N GLY A 39 -2.45 -6.92 -2.54
CA GLY A 39 -1.84 -6.38 -3.76
C GLY A 39 -1.61 -4.88 -3.73
N LEU A 40 -1.56 -4.28 -2.53
CA LEU A 40 -1.30 -2.86 -2.32
C LEU A 40 0.19 -2.63 -2.10
N TYR A 41 0.69 -1.60 -2.79
CA TYR A 41 2.08 -1.17 -2.74
C TYR A 41 2.14 0.36 -2.69
N TRP A 42 3.01 0.87 -1.84
CA TRP A 42 3.43 2.26 -1.90
C TRP A 42 4.42 2.41 -3.03
N ALA A 43 4.23 3.40 -3.89
CA ALA A 43 5.20 3.74 -4.91
C ALA A 43 5.51 5.23 -4.93
N ARG A 44 6.78 5.55 -5.13
CA ARG A 44 7.24 6.92 -5.39
C ARG A 44 8.04 6.95 -6.67
N ARG A 45 7.86 7.99 -7.48
CA ARG A 45 8.67 8.20 -8.67
C ARG A 45 10.08 8.62 -8.26
N THR A 46 11.10 7.97 -8.83
CA THR A 46 12.51 8.31 -8.60
C THR A 46 13.00 9.30 -9.66
N ALA A 47 14.12 9.99 -9.37
CA ALA A 47 14.75 10.93 -10.30
C ALA A 47 15.19 10.26 -11.62
N GLU A 48 15.48 8.97 -11.58
CA GLU A 48 15.88 8.15 -12.73
C GLU A 48 14.69 7.72 -13.61
N GLY A 49 13.46 8.09 -13.23
CA GLY A 49 12.24 7.74 -13.97
C GLY A 49 11.69 6.34 -13.65
N GLY A 50 12.24 5.68 -12.63
CA GLY A 50 11.67 4.46 -12.06
C GLY A 50 10.64 4.76 -10.98
N TYR A 51 10.08 3.69 -10.40
CA TYR A 51 9.26 3.75 -9.20
C TYR A 51 9.86 2.85 -8.13
N GLU A 52 10.08 3.42 -6.95
CA GLU A 52 10.45 2.67 -5.76
C GLU A 52 9.19 2.13 -5.11
N LEU A 53 9.09 0.81 -5.04
CA LEU A 53 7.98 0.07 -4.46
C LEU A 53 8.28 -0.27 -2.99
N ARG A 54 7.25 -0.17 -2.16
CA ARG A 54 7.22 -0.65 -0.79
C ARG A 54 5.94 -1.43 -0.56
N SER A 55 6.07 -2.63 0.02
CA SER A 55 4.91 -3.46 0.33
C SER A 55 4.10 -2.81 1.44
N VAL A 56 2.79 -2.73 1.26
CA VAL A 56 1.88 -2.30 2.32
C VAL A 56 1.71 -3.48 3.27
N PRO A 57 2.04 -3.32 4.57
CA PRO A 57 1.83 -4.38 5.54
C PRO A 57 0.34 -4.70 5.69
N SER A 58 0.00 -5.97 5.79
CA SER A 58 -1.39 -6.42 6.00
C SER A 58 -1.89 -6.14 7.42
N SER A 59 -0.98 -5.89 8.37
CA SER A 59 -1.31 -5.61 9.78
C SER A 59 -0.72 -4.29 10.24
N LEU A 60 -1.48 -3.56 11.06
CA LEU A 60 -1.04 -2.35 11.73
C LEU A 60 0.09 -2.66 12.72
N GLY A 61 1.33 -2.29 12.38
CA GLY A 61 2.52 -2.51 13.22
C GLY A 61 3.62 -3.36 12.59
N GLU A 62 3.42 -3.92 11.39
CA GLU A 62 4.51 -4.55 10.63
C GLU A 62 5.29 -3.50 9.81
N PRO A 63 6.63 -3.59 9.73
CA PRO A 63 7.41 -2.66 8.93
C PRO A 63 7.15 -2.88 7.44
N SER A 64 6.89 -1.80 6.69
CA SER A 64 6.82 -1.86 5.23
C SER A 64 8.16 -2.33 4.66
N ALA A 65 8.15 -3.48 3.98
CA ALA A 65 9.33 -4.03 3.33
C ALA A 65 9.60 -3.30 2.00
N ALA A 66 10.88 -3.09 1.66
CA ALA A 66 11.26 -2.60 0.35
C ALA A 66 10.88 -3.64 -0.72
N GLY A 67 9.98 -3.25 -1.63
CA GLY A 67 9.54 -4.09 -2.75
C GLY A 67 10.48 -4.04 -3.96
N GLY A 68 11.46 -3.14 -3.94
CA GLY A 68 12.45 -2.93 -5.01
C GLY A 68 12.13 -1.70 -5.86
N VAL A 69 12.99 -1.43 -6.85
CA VAL A 69 12.77 -0.35 -7.82
C VAL A 69 12.44 -0.98 -9.16
N MET A 70 11.38 -0.51 -9.82
CA MET A 70 11.01 -0.97 -11.16
C MET A 70 10.95 0.18 -12.18
N PRO A 71 11.13 -0.11 -13.48
CA PRO A 71 10.98 0.89 -14.53
C PRO A 71 9.55 1.43 -14.60
N GLY A 72 9.39 2.74 -14.81
CA GLY A 72 8.08 3.40 -14.82
C GLY A 72 7.09 2.85 -15.85
N GLU A 73 7.56 2.55 -17.06
CA GLU A 73 6.69 1.97 -18.09
C GLU A 73 6.06 0.64 -17.67
N GLY A 74 6.83 -0.22 -16.98
CA GLY A 74 6.32 -1.49 -16.46
C GLY A 74 5.36 -1.28 -15.29
N PHE A 75 5.67 -0.31 -14.42
CA PHE A 75 4.84 0.02 -13.26
C PHE A 75 3.47 0.55 -13.68
N GLU A 76 3.41 1.56 -14.53
CA GLU A 76 2.16 2.21 -14.95
C GLU A 76 1.22 1.26 -15.71
N ARG A 77 1.78 0.20 -16.33
CA ARG A 77 1.01 -0.86 -16.99
C ARG A 77 0.44 -1.89 -16.03
N LEU A 78 1.17 -2.24 -14.98
CA LEU A 78 0.83 -3.33 -14.06
C LEU A 78 0.09 -2.85 -12.81
N TYR A 79 0.27 -1.59 -12.45
CA TYR A 79 -0.28 -0.97 -11.26
C TYR A 79 -1.27 0.12 -11.63
N GLU A 80 -2.23 0.34 -10.75
CA GLU A 80 -3.18 1.43 -10.80
C GLU A 80 -3.06 2.25 -9.53
N ARG A 81 -3.08 3.58 -9.64
CA ARG A 81 -3.09 4.44 -8.46
C ARG A 81 -4.46 4.32 -7.80
N VAL A 82 -4.47 4.10 -6.49
CA VAL A 82 -5.68 4.03 -5.68
C VAL A 82 -5.64 5.12 -4.62
N ASP A 83 -6.81 5.60 -4.22
CA ASP A 83 -6.88 6.60 -3.17
C ASP A 83 -6.74 5.90 -1.80
N PRO A 84 -5.74 6.26 -0.97
CA PRO A 84 -5.61 5.68 0.37
C PRO A 84 -6.83 6.01 1.25
N GLY A 85 -7.55 7.10 0.95
CA GLY A 85 -8.78 7.48 1.64
C GLY A 85 -9.93 6.49 1.47
N GLU A 86 -9.94 5.65 0.42
CA GLU A 86 -10.92 4.56 0.28
C GLU A 86 -10.71 3.44 1.32
N TYR A 87 -9.51 3.35 1.90
CA TYR A 87 -9.14 2.34 2.89
C TYR A 87 -9.08 2.89 4.32
N LEU A 88 -9.22 4.20 4.51
CA LEU A 88 -9.37 4.80 5.83
C LEU A 88 -10.83 4.63 6.31
N PRO A 89 -11.05 4.30 7.59
CA PRO A 89 -12.41 4.28 8.12
C PRO A 89 -13.02 5.69 8.00
N PRO A 90 -14.31 5.82 7.65
CA PRO A 90 -14.98 7.12 7.64
C PRO A 90 -15.07 7.66 9.07
N GLY A 91 -14.26 8.66 9.41
CA GLY A 91 -14.40 9.44 10.64
C GLY A 91 -13.10 9.61 11.43
N GLY A 92 -12.50 10.80 11.31
CA GLY A 92 -11.69 11.38 12.37
C GLY A 92 -12.57 12.05 13.43
#